data_AF-A0AAV5V8G2-F1
#
_entry.id   AF-A0AAV5V8G2-F1
#
_cell.length_a   1.000
_cell.length_b   1.000
_cell.length_c   1.000
_cell.angle_alpha   90.00
_cell.angle_beta   90.00
_cell.angle_gamma   90.00
#
_symmetry.space_group_name_H-M   'P 1'
#
loop_
_entity.id
_entity.type
_entity.pdbx_description
1 polymer ?
#
loop_
_entity_poly.entity_id
_entity_poly.type
_entity_poly.pdbx_seq_one_letter_code
_entity_poly.pdbx_strand_id
1 'polypeptide(L)'
;HNDHFVLSFAYVFEEPQKVFFAYSIPYTYSKLKSFLSDLESRQFTFFRRRILTETIQKREVDLVTIEDESAINSRKKMIFITGRVHPGETPSSHVIHGLIQFLVSDDPKS
;
A
#
# COMPACT_ATOMS: atom_id res chain seq x y z
N HIS A 1 5.13 -41.10 -1.54
CA HIS A 1 6.44 -40.45 -1.30
C HIS A 1 6.09 -39.05 -0.84
N ASN A 2 6.31 -38.73 0.43
CA ASN A 2 5.68 -37.59 1.10
C ASN A 2 6.43 -36.29 0.77
N ASP A 3 5.80 -35.39 0.00
CA ASP A 3 6.28 -34.04 -0.30
C ASP A 3 6.20 -33.14 0.94
N HIS A 4 7.13 -33.32 1.87
CA HIS A 4 7.35 -32.38 2.97
C HIS A 4 8.42 -31.37 2.57
N PHE A 5 7.99 -30.16 2.25
CA PHE A 5 8.89 -29.02 2.10
C PHE A 5 9.31 -28.54 3.49
N VAL A 6 10.61 -28.61 3.78
CA VAL A 6 11.19 -28.10 5.02
C VAL A 6 12.01 -26.85 4.70
N LEU A 7 11.67 -25.74 5.34
CA LEU A 7 12.51 -24.54 5.35
C LEU A 7 13.34 -24.55 6.64
N SER A 8 14.65 -24.42 6.51
CA SER A 8 15.58 -24.29 7.64
C SER A 8 16.45 -23.07 7.44
N PHE A 9 16.58 -22.23 8.47
CA PHE A 9 17.49 -21.08 8.48
C PHE A 9 18.23 -21.01 9.82
N ALA A 10 19.47 -20.56 9.78
CA ALA A 10 20.28 -20.29 10.95
C ALA A 10 20.63 -18.81 10.98
N TYR A 11 20.60 -18.21 12.17
CA TYR A 11 20.97 -16.82 12.38
C TYR A 11 21.84 -16.72 13.64
N VAL A 12 22.99 -16.06 13.52
CA VAL A 12 23.92 -15.84 14.64
C VAL A 12 23.77 -14.38 15.08
N PHE A 13 23.56 -14.17 16.37
CA PHE A 13 23.46 -12.83 16.95
C PHE A 13 24.86 -12.28 17.19
N GLU A 14 25.19 -11.18 16.51
CA GLU A 14 26.48 -10.48 16.71
C GLU A 14 26.50 -9.71 18.04
N GLU A 15 25.37 -9.13 18.44
CA GLU A 15 25.20 -8.39 19.69
C GLU A 15 23.84 -8.69 20.35
N PRO A 16 23.69 -8.54 21.68
CA PRO A 16 22.42 -8.70 22.37
C PRO A 16 21.45 -7.58 22.02
N GLN A 17 20.75 -7.74 20.89
CA GLN A 17 19.74 -6.82 20.40
C GLN A 17 18.44 -7.54 20.02
N LYS A 18 17.34 -6.78 19.97
CA LYS A 18 16.05 -7.31 19.56
C LYS A 18 16.01 -7.44 18.03
N VAL A 19 15.87 -8.68 17.55
CA VAL A 19 15.75 -8.99 16.10
C VAL A 19 14.35 -9.52 15.81
N PHE A 20 13.82 -9.17 14.63
CA PHE A 20 12.55 -9.68 14.11
C PHE A 20 12.78 -10.38 12.77
N PHE A 21 12.11 -11.50 12.56
CA PHE A 21 12.14 -12.24 11.30
C PHE A 21 10.78 -12.18 10.63
N ALA A 22 10.77 -12.02 9.31
CA ALA A 22 9.56 -12.01 8.50
C ALA A 22 9.87 -12.61 7.12
N TYR A 23 8.86 -13.22 6.49
CA TYR A 23 8.97 -13.74 5.12
C TYR A 23 9.26 -12.63 4.10
N SER A 24 8.66 -11.46 4.29
CA SER A 24 8.87 -10.26 3.49
C SER A 24 8.78 -9.03 4.38
N ILE A 25 9.33 -7.89 3.94
CA ILE A 25 9.32 -6.65 4.73
C ILE A 25 7.87 -6.27 5.10
N PRO A 26 7.52 -6.25 6.39
CA PRO A 26 6.14 -6.01 6.81
C PRO A 26 5.63 -4.64 6.35
N TYR A 27 4.35 -4.57 6.01
CA TYR A 27 3.62 -3.32 5.80
C TYR A 27 2.39 -3.33 6.69
N THR A 28 2.42 -2.52 7.75
CA THR A 28 1.40 -2.53 8.81
C THR A 28 0.18 -1.70 8.42
N TYR A 29 -0.96 -2.01 9.04
CA TYR A 29 -2.18 -1.21 8.87
C TYR A 29 -1.97 0.23 9.33
N SER A 30 -1.33 0.45 10.49
CA SER A 30 -1.04 1.80 10.99
C SER A 30 -0.15 2.59 10.04
N LYS A 31 0.82 1.94 9.37
CA LYS A 31 1.63 2.58 8.32
C LYS A 31 0.77 3.03 7.14
N LEU A 32 -0.19 2.20 6.69
CA LEU A 32 -1.15 2.60 5.64
C LEU A 32 -1.95 3.82 6.06
N LYS A 33 -2.56 3.78 7.25
CA LYS A 33 -3.46 4.84 7.71
C LYS A 33 -2.72 6.16 7.93
N SER A 34 -1.51 6.13 8.49
CA SER A 34 -0.64 7.31 8.63
C SER A 34 -0.33 7.89 7.25
N PHE A 35 0.16 7.07 6.32
CA PHE A 35 0.50 7.52 4.97
C PHE A 35 -0.68 8.21 4.25
N LEU A 36 -1.86 7.60 4.28
CA LEU A 36 -3.04 8.19 3.64
C LEU A 36 -3.52 9.46 4.36
N SER A 37 -3.39 9.53 5.69
CA SER A 37 -3.70 10.74 6.47
C SER A 37 -2.73 11.87 6.13
N ASP A 38 -1.45 11.58 5.95
CA ASP A 38 -0.43 12.55 5.58
C ASP A 38 -0.73 13.12 4.18
N LEU A 39 -1.14 12.28 3.22
CA LEU A 39 -1.54 12.75 1.89
C LEU A 39 -2.81 13.62 1.93
N GLU A 40 -3.81 13.21 2.69
CA GLU A 40 -5.05 13.96 2.86
C GLU A 40 -4.81 15.34 3.48
N SER A 41 -3.87 15.44 4.42
CA SER A 41 -3.48 16.73 5.04
C SER A 41 -2.84 17.73 4.07
N ARG A 42 -2.32 17.27 2.92
CA ARG A 42 -1.75 18.14 1.88
C ARG A 42 -2.80 18.85 1.03
N GLN A 43 -4.06 18.43 1.11
CA GLN A 43 -5.20 19.08 0.45
C GLN A 43 -5.00 19.30 -1.06
N PHE A 44 -4.43 18.31 -1.76
CA PHE A 44 -4.35 18.36 -3.22
C PHE A 44 -5.76 18.37 -3.83
N THR A 45 -6.01 19.25 -4.79
CA THR A 45 -7.31 19.37 -5.46
C THR A 45 -7.67 18.12 -6.28
N PHE A 46 -6.67 17.36 -6.71
CA PHE A 46 -6.82 16.16 -7.52
C PHE A 46 -6.80 14.86 -6.72
N PHE A 47 -6.61 14.91 -5.39
CA PHE A 47 -6.56 13.72 -4.54
C PHE A 47 -7.82 13.64 -3.69
N ARG A 48 -8.45 12.47 -3.69
CA ARG A 48 -9.61 12.18 -2.84
C ARG A 48 -9.48 10.82 -2.20
N ARG A 49 -9.69 10.77 -0.89
CA ARG A 49 -9.79 9.54 -0.11
C ARG A 49 -11.24 9.32 0.31
N ARG A 50 -11.73 8.10 0.18
CA ARG A 50 -13.06 7.69 0.66
C ARG A 50 -12.98 6.29 1.27
N ILE A 51 -13.93 5.96 2.13
CA ILE A 51 -14.13 4.57 2.55
C ILE A 51 -14.98 3.89 1.49
N LEU A 52 -14.44 2.86 0.85
CA LEU A 52 -15.17 2.04 -0.11
C LEU A 52 -16.15 1.11 0.60
N THR A 53 -15.65 0.42 1.63
CA THR A 53 -16.38 -0.57 2.41
C THR A 53 -15.63 -0.88 3.70
N GLU A 54 -16.17 -1.81 4.49
CA GLU A 54 -15.52 -2.37 5.66
C GLU A 54 -15.24 -3.87 5.46
N THR A 55 -14.13 -4.34 6.00
CA THR A 55 -13.86 -5.77 6.12
C THR A 55 -14.79 -6.42 7.14
N ILE A 56 -14.83 -7.77 7.16
CA ILE A 56 -15.59 -8.56 8.16
C ILE A 56 -15.23 -8.14 9.61
N GLN A 57 -13.96 -7.79 9.85
CA GLN A 57 -13.48 -7.34 11.16
C GLN A 57 -13.58 -5.81 11.36
N LYS A 58 -14.45 -5.14 10.60
CA LYS A 58 -14.71 -3.70 10.74
C LYS A 58 -13.50 -2.79 10.55
N ARG A 59 -12.53 -3.24 9.73
CA ARG A 59 -11.47 -2.36 9.23
C ARG A 59 -11.91 -1.68 7.95
N GLU A 60 -11.64 -0.40 7.85
CA GLU A 60 -11.93 0.42 6.67
C GLU A 60 -11.09 -0.05 5.47
N VAL A 61 -11.75 -0.13 4.31
CA VAL A 61 -11.09 -0.33 3.02
C VAL A 61 -11.12 1.02 2.30
N ASP A 62 -9.96 1.67 2.21
CA ASP A 62 -9.80 2.98 1.59
C ASP A 62 -9.83 2.86 0.05
N LEU A 63 -10.61 3.73 -0.61
CA LEU A 63 -10.53 4.04 -2.03
C LEU A 63 -9.82 5.39 -2.18
N VAL A 64 -8.71 5.37 -2.91
CA VAL A 64 -7.95 6.58 -3.29
C VAL A 64 -8.22 6.87 -4.75
N THR A 65 -8.69 8.08 -5.02
CA THR A 65 -8.90 8.60 -6.36
C THR A 65 -7.91 9.74 -6.60
N ILE A 66 -7.18 9.65 -7.72
CA ILE A 66 -6.30 10.71 -8.21
C ILE A 66 -6.85 11.11 -9.57
N GLU A 67 -7.47 12.28 -9.65
CA GLU A 67 -8.10 12.76 -10.88
C GLU A 67 -8.08 14.29 -10.95
N ASP A 68 -7.84 14.82 -12.14
CA ASP A 68 -7.97 16.25 -12.40
C ASP A 68 -9.43 16.58 -12.78
N GLU A 69 -10.13 17.22 -11.84
CA GLU A 69 -11.52 17.67 -11.94
C GLU A 69 -11.72 18.79 -12.99
N SER A 70 -10.66 19.45 -13.48
CA SER A 70 -10.83 20.51 -14.48
C SER A 70 -11.20 19.97 -15.88
N ALA A 71 -11.05 18.67 -16.09
CA ALA A 71 -11.21 18.02 -17.40
C ALA A 71 -12.50 17.19 -17.54
N ILE A 72 -13.59 17.64 -16.91
CA ILE A 72 -14.93 17.01 -16.86
C ILE A 72 -15.48 16.62 -18.25
N ASN A 73 -15.01 17.25 -19.34
CA ASN A 73 -15.52 17.02 -20.70
C ASN A 73 -14.70 16.04 -21.56
N SER A 74 -13.69 15.37 -20.99
CA SER A 74 -12.90 14.37 -21.72
C SER A 74 -13.26 12.96 -21.27
N ARG A 75 -13.48 12.03 -22.22
CA ARG A 75 -13.56 10.58 -21.91
C ARG A 75 -12.17 10.10 -21.50
N LYS A 76 -11.77 10.37 -20.25
CA LYS A 76 -10.50 9.88 -19.69
C LYS A 76 -10.57 8.36 -19.55
N LYS A 77 -9.45 7.69 -19.81
CA LYS A 77 -9.31 6.27 -19.52
C LYS A 77 -9.29 6.10 -18.00
N MET A 78 -10.16 5.23 -17.49
CA MET A 78 -10.15 4.84 -16.08
C MET A 78 -9.18 3.69 -15.88
N ILE A 79 -8.24 3.86 -14.95
CA ILE A 79 -7.32 2.81 -14.52
C ILE A 79 -7.69 2.44 -13.10
N PHE A 80 -8.00 1.17 -12.87
CA PHE A 80 -8.31 0.65 -11.55
C PHE A 80 -7.16 -0.25 -11.09
N ILE A 81 -6.64 0.02 -9.90
CA ILE A 81 -5.50 -0.68 -9.32
C ILE A 81 -5.89 -1.24 -7.97
N THR A 82 -5.67 -2.53 -7.77
CA THR A 82 -5.77 -3.20 -6.48
C THR A 82 -4.46 -3.90 -6.18
N GLY A 83 -4.19 -4.16 -4.90
CA GLY A 83 -3.02 -4.92 -4.51
C GLY A 83 -3.21 -5.57 -3.16
N ARG A 84 -2.32 -6.53 -2.88
CA ARG A 84 -2.31 -7.35 -1.66
C ARG A 84 -3.66 -8.02 -1.37
N VAL A 85 -4.17 -8.74 -2.37
CA VAL A 85 -5.34 -9.61 -2.22
C VAL A 85 -5.02 -10.74 -1.24
N HIS A 86 -3.81 -11.29 -1.32
CA HIS A 86 -3.30 -12.20 -0.30
C HIS A 86 -2.58 -11.43 0.81
N PRO A 87 -2.94 -11.63 2.09
CA PRO A 87 -2.44 -10.81 3.19
C PRO A 87 -0.91 -10.91 3.41
N GLY A 88 -0.32 -12.06 3.03
CA GLY A 88 1.12 -12.33 3.11
C GLY A 88 1.96 -11.63 2.02
N GLU A 89 1.35 -11.10 0.96
CA GLU A 89 2.04 -10.44 -0.15
C GLU A 89 2.31 -8.96 0.15
N THR A 90 3.01 -8.70 1.25
CA THR A 90 3.33 -7.33 1.70
C THR A 90 4.08 -6.47 0.69
N PRO A 91 4.92 -7.00 -0.23
CA PRO A 91 5.58 -6.17 -1.25
C PRO A 91 4.61 -5.36 -2.11
N SER A 92 3.42 -5.89 -2.39
CA SER A 92 2.39 -5.19 -3.16
C SER A 92 1.96 -3.87 -2.50
N SER A 93 1.90 -3.82 -1.16
CA SER A 93 1.61 -2.56 -0.44
C SER A 93 2.71 -1.52 -0.59
N HIS A 94 3.98 -1.92 -0.62
CA HIS A 94 5.10 -0.99 -0.83
C HIS A 94 5.11 -0.45 -2.26
N VAL A 95 4.80 -1.29 -3.25
CA VAL A 95 4.66 -0.87 -4.65
C VAL A 95 3.54 0.15 -4.81
N ILE A 96 2.35 -0.11 -4.26
CA ILE A 96 1.22 0.84 -4.31
C ILE A 96 1.55 2.13 -3.57
N HIS A 97 2.24 2.05 -2.43
CA HIS A 97 2.70 3.24 -1.70
C HIS A 97 3.58 4.12 -2.58
N GLY A 98 4.60 3.54 -3.22
CA GLY A 98 5.50 4.26 -4.13
C GLY A 98 4.78 4.80 -5.36
N LEU A 99 3.85 4.03 -5.94
CA LEU A 99 3.03 4.49 -7.07
C LEU A 99 2.20 5.73 -6.70
N ILE A 100 1.52 5.71 -5.55
CA ILE A 100 0.74 6.86 -5.10
C ILE A 100 1.67 8.05 -4.86
N GLN A 101 2.83 7.85 -4.21
CA GLN A 101 3.81 8.92 -4.01
C GLN A 101 4.28 9.54 -5.31
N PHE A 102 4.51 8.72 -6.34
CA PHE A 102 4.88 9.19 -7.67
C PHE A 102 3.75 10.02 -8.30
N LEU A 103 2.51 9.50 -8.29
CA LEU A 103 1.34 10.15 -8.88
C LEU A 103 0.93 11.48 -8.24
N VAL A 104 1.35 11.72 -6.99
CA VAL A 104 1.07 12.98 -6.27
C VAL A 104 2.30 13.89 -6.18
N SER A 105 3.41 13.52 -6.84
CA SER A 105 4.64 14.31 -6.86
C SER A 105 4.65 15.32 -8.01
N ASP A 106 5.58 16.28 -7.94
CA ASP A 106 5.84 17.24 -9.01
C ASP A 106 6.79 16.66 -10.09
N ASP A 107 6.97 15.33 -10.15
CA ASP A 107 7.81 14.71 -11.18
C ASP A 107 7.19 14.98 -12.58
N PRO A 108 7.95 15.51 -13.55
CA PRO A 108 7.44 15.77 -14.91
C PRO A 108 6.90 14.54 -15.64
N LYS A 109 7.24 13.33 -15.18
CA LYS A 109 6.75 12.06 -15.73
C LYS A 109 5.47 11.57 -15.05
N SER A 110 5.04 12.20 -13.96
CA SER A 110 3.78 11.89 -13.29
C SER A 110 2.56 12.29 -14.10
#